data_AF-G8BDX7-F1
#
_entry.id   AF-G8BDX7-F1
#
_cell.length_a   1.000
_cell.length_b   1.000
_cell.length_c   1.000
_cell.angle_alpha   90.00
_cell.angle_beta   90.00
_cell.angle_gamma   90.00
#
_symmetry.space_group_name_H-M   'P 1'
#
loop_
_entity.id
_entity.type
_entity.pdbx_description
1 polymer ?
#
loop_
_entity_poly.entity_id
_entity_poly.type
_entity_poly.pdbx_seq_one_letter_code
_entity_poly.pdbx_strand_id
1 'polypeptide(L)'
;MSLSASPKEELISSDAGTENNDGGNNISTTKRKKKTKSTNLSDEQKKAHHIASEQKRRENIRAEFDKLVSLTPNLTEQENRSELNILTKSADYIDQLKEENIKLIELCRAKGIEVPEELIYKGPQNDGSDIAT
;
A
#
# COMPACT_ATOMS: atom_id res chain seq x y z
N MET A 1 -5.56 -41.96 -26.02
CA MET A 1 -4.65 -41.63 -24.90
C MET A 1 -3.69 -40.56 -25.39
N SER A 2 -3.97 -39.30 -25.11
CA SER A 2 -3.07 -38.18 -25.40
C SER A 2 -2.78 -37.51 -24.06
N LEU A 3 -1.57 -37.75 -23.55
CA LEU A 3 -1.09 -37.28 -22.26
C LEU A 3 -0.82 -35.77 -22.31
N SER A 4 -1.26 -35.12 -21.24
CA SER A 4 -1.07 -33.74 -20.84
C SER A 4 0.40 -33.32 -20.74
N ALA A 5 0.68 -32.05 -21.06
CA ALA A 5 1.83 -31.34 -20.50
C ALA A 5 1.42 -29.90 -20.16
N SER A 6 1.09 -29.67 -18.89
CA SER A 6 1.00 -28.33 -18.31
C SER A 6 2.41 -27.74 -18.12
N PRO A 7 2.63 -26.44 -18.38
CA PRO A 7 3.86 -25.77 -17.99
C PRO A 7 3.98 -25.70 -16.47
N LYS A 8 5.19 -25.95 -15.95
CA LYS A 8 5.51 -25.96 -14.52
C LYS A 8 5.60 -24.53 -13.99
N GLU A 9 4.78 -24.22 -12.99
CA GLU A 9 4.96 -23.08 -12.09
C GLU A 9 6.27 -23.29 -11.30
N GLU A 10 7.28 -22.46 -11.53
CA GLU A 10 8.43 -22.38 -10.63
C GLU A 10 8.05 -21.51 -9.42
N LEU A 11 7.80 -22.18 -8.30
CA LEU A 11 7.65 -21.57 -6.99
C LEU A 11 8.95 -20.88 -6.59
N ILE A 12 8.97 -19.55 -6.62
CA ILE A 12 10.09 -18.76 -6.09
C ILE A 12 9.94 -18.74 -4.56
N SER A 13 10.79 -19.54 -3.91
CA SER A 13 10.98 -19.64 -2.47
C SER A 13 11.20 -18.26 -1.84
N SER A 14 10.29 -17.87 -0.96
CA SER A 14 10.46 -16.75 -0.03
C SER A 14 11.47 -17.14 1.04
N ASP A 15 12.73 -16.70 0.92
CA ASP A 15 13.65 -16.69 2.05
C ASP A 15 13.65 -15.29 2.68
N ALA A 16 13.19 -15.27 3.93
CA ALA A 16 13.05 -14.08 4.75
C ALA A 16 14.35 -13.84 5.52
N GLY A 17 14.78 -12.58 5.54
CA GLY A 17 15.60 -12.03 6.61
C GLY A 17 17.10 -11.93 6.31
N THR A 18 17.62 -10.71 6.30
CA THR A 18 18.63 -10.27 7.28
C THR A 18 18.80 -8.76 7.15
N GLU A 19 18.36 -8.06 8.20
CA GLU A 19 18.74 -6.69 8.49
C GLU A 19 20.20 -6.61 8.99
N ASN A 20 20.81 -5.47 8.72
CA ASN A 20 21.75 -4.71 9.56
C ASN A 20 23.21 -4.50 9.12
N ASN A 21 23.55 -3.21 9.23
CA ASN A 21 24.82 -2.54 9.53
C ASN A 21 25.75 -2.08 8.40
N ASP A 22 25.64 -0.77 8.18
CA ASP A 22 26.67 0.21 7.83
C ASP A 22 27.95 0.06 8.69
N GLY A 23 29.09 0.42 8.10
CA GLY A 23 30.35 0.61 8.83
C GLY A 23 31.63 0.03 8.19
N GLY A 24 32.41 0.91 7.55
CA GLY A 24 33.87 1.01 7.82
C GLY A 24 34.87 0.07 7.12
N ASN A 25 35.47 0.58 6.04
CA ASN A 25 36.86 0.49 5.55
C ASN A 25 37.90 -0.59 6.01
N ASN A 26 38.54 -1.17 4.97
CA ASN A 26 40.00 -1.38 4.72
C ASN A 26 40.76 -2.71 5.03
N ILE A 27 41.45 -3.17 3.96
CA ILE A 27 42.80 -3.79 3.84
C ILE A 27 42.99 -5.33 3.93
N SER A 28 43.05 -5.91 2.72
CA SER A 28 44.04 -6.81 2.09
C SER A 28 44.40 -8.23 2.61
N THR A 29 44.47 -9.14 1.62
CA THR A 29 45.21 -10.41 1.52
C THR A 29 44.60 -11.69 2.13
N THR A 30 43.96 -12.50 1.28
CA THR A 30 44.41 -13.88 0.94
C THR A 30 43.42 -14.55 -0.01
N LYS A 31 43.95 -15.17 -1.07
CA LYS A 31 43.24 -15.85 -2.14
C LYS A 31 42.41 -17.02 -1.60
N ARG A 32 41.09 -16.85 -1.53
CA ARG A 32 40.13 -17.95 -1.67
C ARG A 32 39.31 -17.68 -2.93
N LYS A 33 39.25 -18.65 -3.84
CA LYS A 33 38.39 -18.64 -5.04
C LYS A 33 36.92 -18.54 -4.60
N LYS A 34 36.48 -17.33 -4.28
CA LYS A 34 35.07 -16.97 -4.14
C LYS A 34 34.58 -16.86 -5.57
N LYS A 35 33.68 -17.75 -6.01
CA LYS A 35 32.85 -17.50 -7.18
C LYS A 35 32.35 -16.08 -7.02
N THR A 36 32.85 -15.18 -7.85
CA THR A 36 32.39 -13.80 -7.91
C THR A 36 30.94 -13.89 -8.33
N LYS A 37 30.03 -13.97 -7.33
CA LYS A 37 28.63 -13.57 -7.49
C LYS A 37 28.75 -12.20 -8.14
N SER A 38 28.46 -12.11 -9.43
CA SER A 38 28.41 -10.85 -10.15
C SER A 38 27.41 -10.00 -9.39
N THR A 39 27.91 -9.03 -8.65
CA THR A 39 27.17 -8.09 -7.80
C THR A 39 26.39 -7.06 -8.63
N ASN A 40 26.14 -7.39 -9.90
CA ASN A 40 25.38 -6.62 -10.84
C ASN A 40 24.35 -7.60 -11.41
N LEU A 41 23.08 -7.39 -11.06
CA LEU A 41 21.96 -8.03 -11.74
C LEU A 41 22.20 -7.91 -13.24
N SER A 42 22.08 -9.01 -13.99
CA SER A 42 22.16 -8.93 -15.45
C SER A 42 21.08 -7.97 -15.97
N ASP A 43 21.27 -7.38 -17.14
CA ASP A 43 20.28 -6.46 -17.69
C ASP A 43 18.90 -7.13 -17.85
N GLU A 44 18.90 -8.44 -18.13
CA GLU A 44 17.70 -9.28 -18.15
C GLU A 44 17.07 -9.45 -16.76
N GLN A 45 17.87 -9.70 -15.71
CA GLN A 45 17.39 -9.79 -14.34
C GLN A 45 16.86 -8.43 -13.83
N LYS A 46 17.52 -7.32 -14.16
CA LYS A 46 17.03 -5.98 -13.84
C LYS A 46 15.69 -5.71 -14.50
N LYS A 47 15.54 -6.07 -15.77
CA LYS A 47 14.29 -5.92 -16.51
C LYS A 47 13.17 -6.75 -15.90
N ALA A 48 13.44 -8.00 -15.54
CA ALA A 48 12.48 -8.87 -14.88
C ALA A 48 12.06 -8.30 -13.51
N HIS A 49 13.02 -7.89 -12.67
CA HIS A 49 12.74 -7.30 -11.36
C HIS A 49 11.95 -5.98 -11.47
N HIS A 50 12.29 -5.12 -12.43
CA HIS A 50 11.55 -3.88 -12.67
C HIS A 50 10.08 -4.15 -13.06
N ILE A 51 9.83 -5.09 -13.97
CA ILE A 51 8.47 -5.49 -14.36
C ILE A 51 7.70 -6.02 -13.15
N ALA A 52 8.32 -6.93 -12.36
CA ALA A 52 7.69 -7.50 -11.18
C ALA A 52 7.40 -6.43 -10.10
N SER A 53 8.34 -5.52 -9.84
CA SER A 53 8.16 -4.43 -8.88
C SER A 53 7.05 -3.48 -9.29
N GLU A 54 6.96 -3.13 -10.58
CA GLU A 54 5.90 -2.25 -11.08
C GLU A 54 4.54 -2.96 -11.10
N GLN A 55 4.49 -4.25 -11.42
CA GLN A 55 3.26 -5.03 -11.31
C GLN A 55 2.74 -5.04 -9.87
N LYS A 56 3.60 -5.37 -8.90
CA LYS A 56 3.25 -5.32 -7.47
C LYS A 56 2.78 -3.94 -7.04
N ARG A 57 3.47 -2.88 -7.48
CA ARG A 57 3.07 -1.49 -7.20
C ARG A 57 1.66 -1.20 -7.73
N ARG A 58 1.33 -1.63 -8.95
CA ARG A 58 -0.01 -1.44 -9.55
C ARG A 58 -1.08 -2.27 -8.85
N GLU A 59 -0.78 -3.49 -8.46
CA GLU A 59 -1.68 -4.35 -7.70
C GLU A 59 -2.02 -3.73 -6.34
N ASN A 60 -1.02 -3.21 -5.62
CA ASN A 60 -1.22 -2.50 -4.36
C ASN A 60 -2.11 -1.27 -4.55
N ILE A 61 -1.84 -0.44 -5.56
CA ILE A 61 -2.67 0.75 -5.84
C ILE A 61 -4.14 0.34 -6.09
N ARG A 62 -4.38 -0.71 -6.89
CA ARG A 62 -5.73 -1.21 -7.16
C ARG A 62 -6.44 -1.69 -5.90
N ALA A 63 -5.73 -2.43 -5.04
CA ALA A 63 -6.30 -2.90 -3.78
C ALA A 63 -6.74 -1.75 -2.86
N GLU A 64 -5.99 -0.64 -2.83
CA GLU A 64 -6.41 0.55 -2.07
C GLU A 64 -7.63 1.25 -2.69
N PHE A 65 -7.75 1.26 -4.02
CA PHE A 65 -8.97 1.74 -4.67
C PHE A 65 -10.18 0.85 -4.36
N ASP A 66 -10.01 -0.47 -4.36
CA ASP A 66 -11.07 -1.41 -3.98
C ASP A 66 -11.54 -1.17 -2.54
N LYS A 67 -10.60 -0.84 -1.64
CA LYS A 67 -10.91 -0.44 -0.26
C LYS A 67 -11.73 0.85 -0.20
N LEU A 68 -11.36 1.89 -0.97
CA LEU A 68 -12.14 3.14 -1.04
C LEU A 68 -13.58 2.89 -1.52
N VAL A 69 -13.75 2.02 -2.53
CA VAL A 69 -15.06 1.60 -3.02
C VAL A 69 -15.88 0.93 -1.93
N SER A 70 -15.28 0.04 -1.14
CA SER A 70 -15.97 -0.66 -0.03
C SER A 70 -16.42 0.27 1.11
N LEU A 71 -15.70 1.38 1.33
CA LEU A 71 -15.98 2.33 2.41
C LEU A 71 -16.99 3.41 2.04
N THR A 72 -17.14 3.69 0.74
CA THR A 72 -17.97 4.80 0.26
C THR A 72 -19.33 4.28 -0.21
N PRO A 73 -20.43 4.52 0.55
CA PRO A 73 -21.74 3.97 0.23
C PRO A 73 -22.30 4.42 -1.12
N ASN A 74 -21.84 5.58 -1.60
CA ASN A 74 -22.31 6.23 -2.82
C ASN A 74 -21.61 5.72 -4.10
N LEU A 75 -20.68 4.76 -3.99
CA LEU A 75 -20.00 4.11 -5.12
C LEU A 75 -20.71 2.78 -5.45
N THR A 76 -21.32 2.70 -6.62
CA THR A 76 -21.92 1.45 -7.13
C THR A 76 -20.88 0.60 -7.87
N GLU A 77 -21.13 -0.71 -8.01
CA GLU A 77 -20.25 -1.65 -8.76
C GLU A 77 -20.05 -1.29 -10.24
N GLN A 78 -20.84 -0.36 -10.77
CA GLN A 78 -20.74 0.17 -12.12
C GLN A 78 -19.78 1.37 -12.20
N GLU A 79 -19.61 2.10 -11.09
CA GLU A 79 -18.80 3.32 -10.99
C GLU A 79 -17.41 3.07 -10.40
N ASN A 80 -17.20 1.90 -9.78
CA ASN A 80 -15.92 1.42 -9.24
C ASN A 80 -14.80 1.21 -10.29
N ARG A 81 -15.06 1.46 -11.58
CA ARG A 81 -14.07 1.33 -12.66
C ARG A 81 -13.33 2.63 -12.96
N SER A 82 -13.85 3.79 -12.54
CA SER A 82 -13.24 5.09 -12.83
C SER A 82 -12.50 5.61 -11.61
N GLU A 83 -11.15 5.63 -11.66
CA GLU A 83 -10.29 6.16 -10.60
C GLU A 83 -10.70 7.58 -10.20
N LEU A 84 -11.00 8.43 -11.18
CA LEU A 84 -11.46 9.80 -10.92
C LEU A 84 -12.78 9.83 -10.14
N ASN A 85 -13.77 9.03 -10.53
CA ASN A 85 -15.05 9.01 -9.83
C ASN A 85 -14.91 8.47 -8.41
N ILE A 86 -14.06 7.47 -8.20
CA ILE A 86 -13.78 6.93 -6.87
C ILE A 86 -13.22 8.05 -5.97
N LEU A 87 -12.21 8.78 -6.45
CA LEU A 87 -11.61 9.87 -5.68
C LEU A 87 -12.60 11.00 -5.40
N THR A 88 -13.35 11.45 -6.41
CA THR A 88 -14.34 12.52 -6.25
C THR A 88 -15.41 12.13 -5.24
N LYS A 89 -16.05 10.97 -5.39
CA LYS A 89 -17.10 10.53 -4.48
C LYS A 89 -16.59 10.25 -3.07
N SER A 90 -15.37 9.74 -2.94
CA SER A 90 -14.75 9.53 -1.63
C SER A 90 -14.51 10.87 -0.92
N ALA A 91 -14.04 11.89 -1.63
CA ALA A 91 -13.86 13.24 -1.08
C ALA A 91 -15.21 13.86 -0.66
N ASP A 92 -16.22 13.77 -1.53
CA ASP A 92 -17.57 14.24 -1.22
C ASP A 92 -18.14 13.55 0.04
N TYR A 93 -17.89 12.24 0.18
CA TYR A 93 -18.35 11.48 1.34
C TYR A 93 -17.63 11.88 2.64
N ILE A 94 -16.33 12.18 2.59
CA ILE A 94 -15.59 12.72 3.73
C ILE A 94 -16.21 14.05 4.19
N ASP A 95 -16.55 14.95 3.26
CA ASP A 95 -17.19 16.22 3.59
C ASP A 95 -18.60 16.03 4.18
N GLN A 96 -19.38 15.08 3.66
CA GLN A 96 -20.67 14.70 4.25
C GLN A 96 -20.51 14.18 5.69
N LEU A 97 -19.57 13.26 5.94
CA LEU A 97 -19.31 12.73 7.27
C LEU A 97 -18.90 13.82 8.28
N LYS A 98 -18.11 14.81 7.84
CA LYS A 98 -17.74 15.96 8.67
C LYS A 98 -18.95 16.80 9.03
N GLU A 99 -19.82 17.08 8.08
CA GLU A 99 -21.06 17.84 8.32
C GLU A 99 -22.01 17.09 9.26
N GLU A 100 -22.17 15.78 9.06
CA GLU A 100 -22.97 14.92 9.93
C GLU A 100 -22.41 14.84 11.35
N ASN A 101 -21.08 14.74 11.51
CA ASN A 101 -20.43 14.76 12.82
C ASN A 101 -20.77 16.04 13.59
N ILE A 102 -20.67 17.21 12.93
CA ILE A 102 -21.03 18.50 13.54
C ILE A 102 -22.50 18.50 13.98
N LYS A 103 -23.42 18.10 13.10
CA LYS A 103 -24.86 18.05 13.40
C LYS A 103 -25.15 17.12 14.59
N LEU A 104 -24.52 15.95 14.64
CA LEU A 104 -24.71 14.99 15.73
C LEU A 104 -24.18 15.53 17.06
N ILE A 105 -23.03 16.22 17.05
CA ILE A 105 -22.47 16.87 18.24
C ILE A 105 -23.43 17.96 18.75
N GLU A 106 -23.96 18.80 17.86
CA GLU A 106 -24.94 19.82 18.23
C GLU A 106 -26.21 19.22 18.84
N LEU A 107 -26.72 18.13 18.26
CA LEU A 107 -27.87 17.41 18.80
C LEU A 107 -27.59 16.80 20.17
N CYS A 108 -26.40 16.24 20.39
CA CYS A 108 -26.01 15.71 21.70
C CYS A 108 -25.96 16.83 22.75
N ARG A 109 -25.31 17.95 22.43
CA ARG A 109 -25.23 19.13 23.31
C ARG A 109 -26.62 19.69 23.64
N ALA A 110 -27.51 19.79 22.65
CA ALA A 110 -28.89 20.23 22.87
C ALA A 110 -29.69 19.29 23.78
N LYS A 111 -29.38 18.00 23.75
CA LYS A 111 -29.98 16.97 24.62
C LYS A 111 -29.27 16.82 25.97
N GLY A 112 -28.23 17.60 26.25
CA GLY A 112 -27.43 17.48 27.46
C GLY A 112 -26.61 16.19 27.55
N ILE A 113 -26.34 15.55 26.40
CA ILE A 113 -25.48 14.37 26.31
C ILE A 113 -24.03 14.85 26.16
N GLU A 114 -23.18 14.40 27.07
CA GLU A 114 -21.75 14.66 27.00
C GLU A 114 -21.12 13.88 25.85
N VAL A 115 -20.36 14.56 24.99
CA VAL A 115 -19.72 13.97 23.82
C VAL A 115 -18.24 13.73 24.12
N PRO A 116 -17.77 12.47 24.09
CA PRO A 116 -16.36 12.15 24.23
C PRO A 116 -15.49 12.85 23.18
N GLU A 117 -14.28 13.28 23.57
CA GLU A 117 -13.39 14.04 22.70
C GLU A 117 -12.95 13.27 21.45
N GLU A 118 -12.87 11.94 21.53
CA GLU A 118 -12.48 11.07 20.41
C GLU A 118 -13.50 11.06 19.26
N LEU A 119 -14.75 11.43 19.53
CA LEU A 119 -15.80 11.53 18.52
C LEU A 119 -15.85 12.89 17.83
N ILE A 120 -15.06 13.86 18.30
CA ILE A 120 -14.96 15.17 17.69
C ILE A 120 -13.92 15.10 16.58
N TYR A 121 -14.35 15.33 15.34
CA TYR A 121 -13.42 15.40 14.21
C TYR A 121 -12.47 16.60 14.36
N LYS A 122 -11.18 16.33 14.63
CA LYS A 122 -10.12 17.35 14.79
C LYS A 122 -9.28 17.57 13.52
N GLY A 123 -9.63 16.91 12.41
CA GLY A 123 -8.84 16.92 11.18
C GLY A 123 -7.67 15.93 11.19
N PRO A 124 -6.97 15.77 10.06
CA PRO A 124 -5.74 14.98 9.99
C PRO A 124 -4.68 15.59 10.92
N GLN A 125 -3.93 14.72 11.59
CA GLN A 125 -2.83 15.12 12.45
C GLN A 125 -1.63 15.40 11.55
N ASN A 126 -1.18 16.65 11.49
CA ASN A 126 -0.01 17.05 10.70
C ASN A 126 1.30 16.70 11.42
N ASP A 127 1.39 15.53 12.04
CA ASP A 127 2.57 15.09 12.82
C ASP A 127 3.67 14.47 11.93
N GLY A 128 3.44 14.41 10.62
CA GLY A 128 4.40 13.90 9.65
C GLY A 128 4.47 12.38 9.58
N SER A 129 3.59 11.65 10.27
CA SER A 129 3.55 10.18 10.22
C SER A 129 3.13 9.64 8.84
N ASP A 130 2.44 10.44 8.05
CA ASP A 130 1.89 10.05 6.73
C ASP A 130 2.95 10.03 5.61
N ILE A 131 4.15 10.55 5.88
CA ILE A 131 5.28 10.53 4.94
C ILE A 131 6.16 9.32 5.30
N ALA A 132 5.64 8.11 5.09
CA ALA A 132 6.48 6.91 5.15
C ALA A 132 7.52 6.99 4.02
N THR A 133 8.80 7.00 4.41
CA THR A 133 9.98 6.92 3.53
C THR A 133 10.18 5.52 2.98
#